data_AF-A0A4Z1K8Q4-F1
#
_entry.id   AF-A0A4Z1K8Q4-F1
#
_cell.length_a   1.000
_cell.length_b   1.000
_cell.length_c   1.000
_cell.angle_alpha   90.00
_cell.angle_beta   90.00
_cell.angle_gamma   90.00
#
_symmetry.space_group_name_H-M   'P 1'
#
loop_
_entity.id
_entity.type
_entity.pdbx_description
1 polymer ?
#
loop_
_entity_poly.entity_id
_entity_poly.type
_entity_poly.pdbx_seq_one_letter_code
_entity_poly.pdbx_strand_id
1 'polypeptide(L)' 'MEVTVQEDKLEHLIHNNISELRNYIKMQLSEESKERIGKLIDYSRVAIHYGYLPLILYLGYTRSEPRPSIVRLLSPLA' A
#
# COMPACT_ATOMS: atom_id res chain seq x y z
N MET A 1 21.86 -50.88 0.28
CA MET A 1 21.61 -49.98 1.42
C MET A 1 22.32 -48.63 1.24
N GLU A 2 23.42 -48.53 0.49
CA GLU A 2 24.09 -47.24 0.18
C GLU A 2 23.36 -46.37 -0.86
N VAL A 3 22.63 -47.00 -1.80
CA VAL A 3 21.95 -46.28 -2.91
C VAL A 3 20.82 -45.39 -2.38
N THR A 4 20.03 -45.90 -1.43
CA THR A 4 18.90 -45.16 -0.82
C THR A 4 19.38 -43.96 0.02
N VAL A 5 20.58 -44.04 0.61
CA VAL A 5 21.16 -42.97 1.45
C VAL A 5 21.62 -41.77 0.61
N GLN A 6 22.02 -42.00 -0.65
CA GLN A 6 22.37 -40.91 -1.56
C GLN A 6 21.15 -40.14 -2.07
N GLU A 7 20.04 -40.85 -2.33
CA GLU A 7 18.78 -40.24 -2.73
C GLU A 7 18.23 -39.34 -1.61
N ASP A 8 18.26 -39.78 -0.35
CA ASP A 8 17.85 -38.95 0.79
C ASP A 8 18.68 -37.65 0.90
N LYS A 9 19.99 -37.73 0.61
CA LYS A 9 20.88 -36.56 0.67
C LYS A 9 20.64 -35.59 -0.49
N LEU A 10 20.30 -36.11 -1.67
CA LEU A 10 19.92 -35.33 -2.84
C LEU A 10 18.60 -34.60 -2.60
N GLU A 11 17.59 -35.30 -2.07
CA GLU A 11 16.28 -34.71 -1.71
C GLU A 11 16.45 -33.56 -0.70
N HIS A 12 17.28 -33.76 0.32
CA HIS A 12 17.55 -32.72 1.33
C HIS A 12 18.24 -31.48 0.74
N LEU A 13 19.12 -31.68 -0.25
CA LEU A 13 19.85 -30.61 -0.93
C LEU A 13 18.97 -29.85 -1.92
N ILE A 14 18.06 -30.56 -2.59
CA ILE A 14 17.02 -29.98 -3.45
C ILE A 14 16.08 -29.11 -2.62
N HIS A 15 15.59 -29.62 -1.48
CA HIS A 15 14.65 -28.88 -0.65
C HIS A 15 15.24 -27.57 -0.12
N ASN A 16 16.52 -27.60 0.30
CA ASN A 16 17.22 -26.43 0.82
C ASN A 16 17.45 -25.36 -0.27
N ASN A 17 17.92 -25.76 -1.46
CA ASN A 17 18.09 -24.84 -2.58
C ASN A 17 16.76 -24.23 -3.06
N ILE A 18 15.67 -25.01 -3.08
CA ILE A 18 14.35 -24.48 -3.44
C ILE A 18 13.83 -23.50 -2.39
N SER A 19 14.05 -23.74 -1.10
CA SER A 19 13.71 -22.76 -0.07
C SER A 19 14.50 -21.46 -0.20
N GLU A 20 15.80 -21.54 -0.51
CA GLU A 20 16.65 -20.37 -0.72
C GLU A 20 16.20 -19.56 -1.94
N LEU A 21 15.93 -20.21 -3.08
CA LEU A 21 15.40 -19.55 -4.28
C LEU A 21 14.03 -18.90 -4.01
N ARG A 22 13.15 -19.60 -3.30
CA ARG A 22 11.84 -19.04 -2.92
C ARG A 22 11.99 -17.82 -2.00
N ASN A 23 12.90 -17.86 -1.04
CA ASN A 23 13.17 -16.74 -0.15
C ASN A 23 13.77 -15.54 -0.90
N TYR A 24 14.68 -15.78 -1.84
CA TYR A 24 15.26 -14.74 -2.68
C TYR A 24 14.19 -14.04 -3.53
N ILE A 25 13.34 -14.80 -4.21
CA ILE A 25 12.22 -14.27 -5.01
C ILE A 25 11.22 -13.52 -4.12
N LYS A 26 10.88 -14.05 -2.93
CA LYS A 26 9.99 -13.39 -1.97
C LYS A 26 10.55 -12.05 -1.49
N MET A 27 11.85 -11.96 -1.24
CA MET A 27 12.51 -10.72 -0.84
C MET A 27 12.51 -9.69 -1.98
N GLN A 28 12.89 -10.10 -3.20
CA GLN A 28 12.92 -9.21 -4.37
C GLN A 28 11.53 -8.62 -4.69
N LEU A 29 10.49 -9.45 -4.73
CA LEU A 29 9.13 -8.99 -4.99
C LEU A 29 8.58 -8.11 -3.87
N SER A 30 8.96 -8.40 -2.62
CA SER A 30 8.58 -7.62 -1.43
C SER A 30 9.24 -6.24 -1.43
N GLU A 31 10.53 -6.13 -1.74
CA GLU A 31 11.27 -4.87 -1.85
C GLU A 31 10.67 -3.97 -2.95
N GLU A 32 10.49 -4.52 -4.16
CA GLU A 32 9.93 -3.76 -5.29
C GLU A 32 8.49 -3.29 -5.00
N SER A 33 7.65 -4.18 -4.44
CA SER A 33 6.27 -3.84 -4.08
C SER A 33 6.22 -2.80 -2.96
N LYS A 34 7.08 -2.92 -1.95
CA LYS A 34 7.17 -1.96 -0.84
C LYS A 34 7.63 -0.59 -1.31
N GLU A 35 8.58 -0.50 -2.24
CA GLU A 35 9.02 0.80 -2.78
C GLU A 35 7.87 1.52 -3.50
N ARG A 36 7.13 0.80 -4.35
CA ARG A 36 5.96 1.36 -5.07
C ARG A 36 4.84 1.73 -4.10
N ILE A 37 4.53 0.87 -3.13
CA ILE A 37 3.51 1.11 -2.12
C ILE A 37 3.91 2.30 -1.23
N GLY A 38 5.18 2.43 -0.84
CA GLY A 38 5.69 3.56 -0.07
C GLY A 38 5.48 4.89 -0.79
N LYS A 39 5.87 4.97 -2.07
CA LYS A 39 5.61 6.16 -2.90
C LYS A 39 4.12 6.49 -2.97
N LEU A 40 3.26 5.50 -3.19
CA LEU A 40 1.80 5.70 -3.22
C LEU A 40 1.25 6.18 -1.88
N ILE A 41 1.74 5.67 -0.75
CA ILE A 41 1.33 6.09 0.59
C ILE A 41 1.74 7.53 0.86
N ASP A 42 2.94 7.94 0.45
CA ASP A 42 3.43 9.31 0.60
C ASP A 42 2.56 10.30 -0.18
N TYR A 43 2.24 9.98 -1.44
CA TYR A 43 1.30 10.78 -2.22
C TYR A 43 -0.12 10.75 -1.64
N SER A 44 -0.58 9.60 -1.15
CA SER A 44 -1.92 9.45 -0.54
C SER A 44 -2.05 10.31 0.71
N ARG A 45 -1.00 10.39 1.54
CA ARG A 45 -0.98 11.24 2.73
C ARG A 45 -1.16 12.71 2.36
N VAL A 46 -0.43 13.19 1.35
CA VAL A 46 -0.53 14.58 0.85
C VAL A 46 -1.90 14.83 0.21
N ALA A 47 -2.36 13.92 -0.63
CA ALA A 47 -3.65 14.04 -1.33
C ALA A 47 -4.84 14.06 -0.35
N ILE A 48 -4.84 13.21 0.67
CA ILE A 48 -5.87 13.22 1.71
C ILE A 48 -5.75 14.50 2.52
N HIS A 49 -4.54 14.91 2.93
CA HIS A 49 -4.33 16.08 3.77
C HIS A 49 -4.72 17.40 3.10
N TYR A 50 -4.53 17.55 1.80
CA TYR A 50 -5.00 18.76 1.09
C TYR A 50 -6.38 18.58 0.47
N GLY A 51 -6.80 17.34 0.21
CA GLY A 51 -8.08 17.02 -0.43
C GLY A 51 -9.27 16.90 0.51
N TYR A 52 -9.05 16.61 1.81
CA TYR A 52 -10.18 16.43 2.75
C TYR A 52 -11.02 17.69 2.89
N LEU A 53 -10.38 18.87 2.92
CA LEU A 53 -11.06 20.14 3.11
C LEU A 53 -11.92 20.51 1.87
N PRO A 54 -11.40 20.50 0.62
CA PRO A 54 -12.20 20.65 -0.59
C PRO A 54 -13.32 19.61 -0.71
N LEU A 55 -13.06 18.35 -0.36
CA LEU A 55 -14.04 17.27 -0.48
C LEU A 55 -15.26 17.48 0.45
N ILE A 56 -15.01 17.82 1.72
CA ILE A 56 -16.07 18.09 2.68
C ILE A 56 -16.83 19.37 2.30
N LEU A 57 -16.11 20.41 1.86
CA LEU A 57 -16.72 21.66 1.39
C LEU A 57 -17.64 21.42 0.19
N TYR A 58 -17.20 20.60 -0.77
CA TYR A 58 -17.99 20.23 -1.94
C TYR A 58 -19.27 19.47 -1.53
N LEU A 59 -19.14 18.43 -0.69
CA LEU A 59 -20.30 17.67 -0.21
C LEU A 59 -21.29 18.53 0.60
N GLY A 60 -20.79 19.45 1.42
CA GLY A 60 -21.61 20.42 2.16
C GLY A 60 -22.33 21.40 1.24
N TYR A 61 -21.65 21.91 0.22
CA TYR A 61 -22.23 22.83 -0.76
C TYR A 61 -23.39 22.21 -1.56
N THR A 62 -23.27 20.94 -1.96
CA THR A 62 -24.28 20.28 -2.80
C THR A 62 -25.56 19.91 -2.07
N ARG A 63 -25.58 19.92 -0.72
CA ARG A 63 -26.75 19.50 0.09
C ARG A 63 -27.49 20.65 0.80
N SER A 64 -27.00 21.89 0.72
CA SER A 64 -27.63 23.03 1.38
C SER A 64 -28.47 23.86 0.41
N GLU A 65 -29.79 23.88 0.63
CA GLU A 65 -30.69 24.91 0.08
C GLU A 65 -31.03 25.93 1.19
N PRO A 66 -30.75 27.23 1.02
CA PRO A 66 -30.06 27.90 -0.09
C PRO A 66 -28.53 27.72 -0.03
N ARG A 67 -27.87 27.61 -1.19
CA ARG A 67 -26.42 27.33 -1.31
C ARG A 67 -25.59 28.42 -0.60
N PRO A 68 -24.93 28.15 0.54
CA PRO A 68 -24.15 29.15 1.24
C PRO A 68 -22.91 29.52 0.41
N SER A 69 -22.58 30.81 0.33
CA SER A 69 -21.33 31.25 -0.29
C SER A 69 -20.15 30.69 0.52
N ILE A 70 -19.07 30.27 -0.16
CA ILE A 70 -17.84 29.74 0.46
C ILE A 70 -17.30 30.69 1.55
N VAL A 71 -17.54 31.99 1.37
CA VAL A 71 -17.20 33.07 2.31
C VAL A 71 -17.98 32.98 3.64
N ARG A 72 -19.24 32.50 3.66
CA ARG A 72 -20.02 32.29 4.90
C ARG A 72 -19.58 31.04 5.67
N LEU A 73 -19.04 30.03 5.00
CA LEU A 73 -18.52 28.79 5.65
C LEU A 73 -17.16 29.01 6.33
N LEU A 74 -16.33 29.88 5.77
CA LEU A 74 -14.99 30.18 6.27
C LEU A 74 -14.95 31.43 7.17
N SER A 75 -16.03 32.20 7.24
CA SER A 75 -16.16 33.35 8.13
C SER A 75 -16.68 32.89 9.51
N PRO A 76 -15.93 33.12 10.60
CA PRO A 76 -16.39 32.81 11.96
C PRO A 76 -17.53 33.72 12.47
N LEU A 77 -18.11 34.59 11.62
CA LEU A 77 -19.09 35.62 11.97
C LEU A 77 -20.36 35.59 11.10
N ALA A 78 -20.72 34.43 10.53
CA ALA A 78 -21.92 34.23 9.70
C ALA A 78 -23.04 33.46 10.41
#